data_AF-A0A6A5URB7-F1
#
_entry.id   AF-A0A6A5URB7-F1
#
_cell.length_a   1.000
_cell.length_b   1.000
_cell.length_c   1.000
_cell.angle_alpha   90.00
_cell.angle_beta   90.00
_cell.angle_gamma   90.00
#
_symmetry.space_group_name_H-M   'P 1'
#
loop_
_entity.id
_entity.type
_entity.pdbx_description
1 polymer ?
#
loop_
_entity_poly.entity_id
_entity_poly.type
_entity_poly.pdbx_seq_one_letter_code
_entity_poly.pdbx_strand_id
1 'polypeptide(L)'
;MVSYYRVFLGAKVVHENSMLAFLSYDDEHHRIAIEALPSVKDKQQKHNRGLEHIAFTFNTLSDLLLAYRQRKQHNILSLWSVNHGPTTLIYYEDPDGNQLETQVDNFANPDDATVFMESKEFMENPIGVDFDPEEFIERLRQGEDERVLCKRLAIRPRGLPEHMR
;
A
#
# COMPACT_ATOMS: atom_id res chain seq x y z
N MET A 1 -3.03 8.48 -16.10
CA MET A 1 -3.44 7.25 -15.41
C MET A 1 -2.61 6.02 -15.80
N VAL A 2 -2.58 5.60 -17.07
CA VAL A 2 -1.83 4.41 -17.52
C VAL A 2 -0.34 4.46 -17.15
N SER A 3 0.32 5.59 -17.41
CA SER A 3 1.74 5.79 -17.05
C SER A 3 2.01 5.65 -15.55
N TYR A 4 1.08 6.13 -14.71
CA TYR A 4 1.18 6.01 -13.26
C TYR A 4 1.14 4.55 -12.83
N TYR A 5 0.10 3.80 -13.19
CA TYR A 5 -0.04 2.39 -12.79
C TYR A 5 1.05 1.49 -13.39
N ARG A 6 1.57 1.83 -14.58
CA ARG A 6 2.74 1.17 -15.16
C ARG A 6 3.96 1.28 -14.24
N VAL A 7 4.24 2.46 -13.71
CA VAL A 7 5.37 2.68 -12.78
C VAL A 7 5.04 2.11 -11.39
N PHE A 8 3.85 2.40 -10.87
CA PHE A 8 3.45 2.04 -9.51
C PHE A 8 3.47 0.54 -9.24
N LEU A 9 3.04 -0.26 -10.23
CA LEU A 9 2.95 -1.72 -10.14
C LEU A 9 4.08 -2.44 -10.85
N GLY A 10 5.00 -1.73 -11.51
CA GLY A 10 5.95 -2.34 -12.44
C GLY A 10 5.25 -3.08 -13.60
N ALA A 11 4.03 -2.67 -13.94
CA ALA A 11 3.17 -3.41 -14.86
C ALA A 11 3.61 -3.26 -16.32
N LYS A 12 3.35 -4.30 -17.11
CA LYS A 12 3.37 -4.27 -18.57
C LYS A 12 1.99 -3.84 -19.08
N VAL A 13 2.00 -2.98 -20.09
CA VAL A 13 0.80 -2.68 -20.89
C VAL A 13 0.58 -3.84 -21.88
N VAL A 14 -0.52 -4.55 -21.73
CA VAL A 14 -0.90 -5.68 -22.60
C VAL A 14 -1.59 -5.18 -23.86
N HIS A 15 -2.44 -4.17 -23.71
CA HIS A 15 -3.13 -3.47 -24.80
C HIS A 15 -3.41 -2.03 -24.37
N GLU A 16 -3.33 -1.09 -25.31
CA GLU A 16 -3.68 0.31 -25.08
C GLU A 16 -4.17 0.95 -26.39
N ASN A 17 -5.28 1.68 -26.31
CA ASN A 17 -5.76 2.55 -27.38
C ASN A 17 -6.37 3.83 -26.77
N SER A 18 -7.03 4.65 -27.58
CA SER A 18 -7.61 5.92 -27.13
C SER A 18 -8.77 5.80 -26.13
N MET A 19 -9.36 4.62 -25.98
CA MET A 19 -10.50 4.38 -25.10
C MET A 19 -10.15 3.51 -23.89
N LEU A 20 -9.26 2.53 -24.04
CA LEU A 20 -9.01 1.54 -22.99
C LEU A 20 -7.55 1.05 -22.96
N ALA A 21 -7.08 0.74 -21.76
CA ALA A 21 -5.79 0.11 -21.52
C ALA A 21 -5.90 -1.04 -20.51
N PHE A 22 -5.17 -2.13 -20.77
CA PHE A 22 -5.06 -3.29 -19.90
C PHE A 22 -3.62 -3.46 -19.42
N LEU A 23 -3.43 -3.55 -18.11
CA LEU A 23 -2.12 -3.68 -17.47
C LEU A 23 -2.06 -4.99 -16.67
N SER A 24 -0.93 -5.67 -16.77
CA SER A 24 -0.62 -6.86 -15.97
C SER A 24 0.76 -6.75 -15.34
N TYR A 25 0.93 -7.33 -14.16
CA TYR A 25 2.20 -7.42 -13.43
C TYR A 25 2.52 -8.87 -13.00
N ASP A 26 1.76 -9.85 -13.51
CA ASP A 26 1.98 -11.28 -13.35
C ASP A 26 1.48 -12.03 -14.61
N ASP A 27 1.27 -13.35 -14.50
CA ASP A 27 0.85 -14.19 -15.63
C ASP A 27 -0.62 -14.00 -16.03
N GLU A 28 -1.43 -13.25 -15.26
CA GLU A 28 -2.82 -12.98 -15.60
C GLU A 28 -2.91 -12.03 -16.81
N HIS A 29 -3.95 -12.18 -17.63
CA HIS A 29 -4.09 -11.38 -18.86
C HIS A 29 -4.19 -9.87 -18.58
N HIS A 30 -4.77 -9.48 -17.44
CA HIS A 30 -4.73 -8.13 -16.88
C HIS A 30 -5.16 -8.14 -15.41
N ARG A 31 -4.59 -7.24 -14.62
CA ARG A 31 -4.98 -6.95 -13.24
C ARG A 31 -5.71 -5.62 -13.11
N ILE A 32 -5.34 -4.66 -13.96
CA ILE A 32 -5.94 -3.32 -13.99
C ILE A 32 -6.41 -3.02 -15.42
N ALA A 33 -7.66 -2.57 -15.53
CA ALA A 33 -8.23 -1.99 -16.74
C ALA A 33 -8.49 -0.50 -16.49
N ILE A 34 -8.08 0.36 -17.42
CA ILE A 34 -8.32 1.80 -17.37
C ILE A 34 -9.12 2.17 -18.61
N GLU A 35 -10.29 2.77 -18.41
CA GLU A 35 -11.18 3.22 -19.48
C GLU A 35 -11.30 4.75 -19.46
N ALA A 36 -11.19 5.37 -20.63
CA ALA A 36 -11.46 6.78 -20.84
C ALA A 36 -12.95 6.96 -21.12
N LEU A 37 -13.66 7.58 -20.17
CA LEU A 37 -15.08 7.89 -20.27
C LEU A 37 -15.30 9.41 -20.28
N PRO A 38 -15.30 10.09 -21.45
CA PRO A 38 -15.33 11.56 -21.54
C PRO A 38 -16.57 12.23 -20.93
N SER A 39 -17.65 11.47 -20.73
CA SER A 39 -18.89 11.96 -20.12
C SER A 39 -18.87 11.93 -18.59
N VAL A 40 -17.89 11.25 -17.98
CA VAL A 40 -17.73 11.15 -16.53
C VAL A 40 -16.96 12.37 -16.03
N LYS A 41 -17.45 12.96 -14.94
CA LYS A 41 -16.81 14.12 -14.30
C LYS A 41 -15.75 13.65 -13.32
N ASP A 42 -14.74 14.48 -13.11
CA ASP A 42 -13.76 14.31 -12.05
C ASP A 42 -14.42 14.17 -10.68
N LYS A 43 -13.75 13.47 -9.76
CA LYS A 43 -14.20 13.38 -8.37
C LYS A 43 -14.27 14.77 -7.75
N GLN A 44 -15.46 15.13 -7.26
CA GLN A 44 -15.72 16.47 -6.73
C GLN A 44 -15.21 16.70 -5.30
N GLN A 45 -15.07 15.65 -4.49
CA GLN A 45 -14.64 15.75 -3.09
C GLN A 45 -13.73 14.57 -2.71
N LYS A 46 -12.68 14.86 -1.94
CA LYS A 46 -11.94 13.83 -1.19
C LYS A 46 -12.87 13.30 -0.08
N HIS A 47 -12.91 11.97 0.13
CA HIS A 47 -13.77 11.27 1.11
C HIS A 47 -15.28 11.21 0.78
N ASN A 48 -15.63 10.94 -0.48
CA ASN A 48 -16.99 10.52 -0.83
C ASN A 48 -17.27 9.06 -0.42
N ARG A 49 -18.54 8.72 -0.13
CA ARG A 49 -18.97 7.33 0.06
C ARG A 49 -18.58 6.50 -1.18
N GLY A 50 -17.92 5.37 -0.98
CA GLY A 50 -17.49 4.51 -2.07
C GLY A 50 -16.32 3.61 -1.69
N LEU A 51 -15.50 3.25 -2.68
CA LEU A 51 -14.23 2.55 -2.49
C LEU A 51 -13.26 3.44 -1.70
N GLU A 52 -12.72 2.89 -0.61
CA GLU A 52 -11.76 3.59 0.25
C GLU A 52 -10.34 3.47 -0.34
N HIS A 53 -9.82 2.26 -0.45
CA HIS A 53 -8.54 1.97 -1.10
C HIS A 53 -8.53 0.63 -1.85
N ILE A 54 -7.48 0.40 -2.64
CA ILE A 54 -7.10 -0.89 -3.24
C ILE A 54 -5.75 -1.32 -2.66
N ALA A 55 -5.67 -2.55 -2.16
CA ALA A 55 -4.44 -3.09 -1.57
C ALA A 55 -3.72 -4.08 -2.50
N PHE A 56 -2.39 -4.03 -2.49
CA PHE A 56 -1.49 -4.95 -3.20
C PHE A 56 -0.46 -5.54 -2.23
N THR A 57 -0.44 -6.86 -2.13
CA THR A 57 0.45 -7.57 -1.20
C THR A 57 1.77 -7.97 -1.86
N PHE A 58 2.87 -7.73 -1.15
CA PHE A 58 4.22 -8.19 -1.47
C PHE A 58 4.57 -9.41 -0.62
N ASN A 59 5.48 -10.24 -1.13
CA ASN A 59 5.90 -11.46 -0.44
C ASN A 59 6.75 -11.19 0.80
N THR A 60 7.55 -10.12 0.77
CA THR A 60 8.50 -9.78 1.84
C THR A 60 8.51 -8.28 2.11
N LEU A 61 8.94 -7.89 3.31
CA LEU A 61 9.16 -6.48 3.66
C LEU A 61 10.24 -5.88 2.76
N SER A 62 11.27 -6.67 2.44
CA SER A 62 12.35 -6.27 1.54
C SER A 62 11.83 -5.89 0.15
N ASP A 63 10.90 -6.67 -0.43
CA ASP A 63 10.30 -6.37 -1.73
C ASP A 63 9.42 -5.12 -1.67
N LEU A 64 8.62 -4.96 -0.61
CA LEU A 64 7.79 -3.77 -0.37
C LEU A 64 8.65 -2.50 -0.35
N LEU A 65 9.77 -2.53 0.39
CA LEU A 65 10.67 -1.39 0.54
C LEU A 65 11.49 -1.10 -0.72
N LEU A 66 11.85 -2.13 -1.50
CA LEU A 66 12.44 -1.96 -2.82
C LEU A 66 11.47 -1.23 -3.76
N ALA A 67 10.21 -1.67 -3.79
CA ALA A 67 9.17 -1.04 -4.60
C ALA A 67 8.90 0.41 -4.15
N TYR A 68 8.88 0.69 -2.84
CA TYR A 68 8.82 2.05 -2.30
C TYR A 68 9.93 2.95 -2.88
N ARG A 69 11.18 2.49 -2.88
CA ARG A 69 12.29 3.29 -3.42
C ARG A 69 12.19 3.53 -4.92
N GLN A 70 11.77 2.54 -5.68
CA GLN A 70 11.54 2.68 -7.12
C GLN A 70 10.46 3.74 -7.39
N ARG A 71 9.33 3.71 -6.66
CA ARG A 71 8.26 4.73 -6.74
C ARG A 71 8.77 6.11 -6.40
N LYS A 72 9.55 6.24 -5.32
CA LYS A 72 10.15 7.52 -4.88
C LYS A 72 11.05 8.13 -5.96
N GLN A 73 11.82 7.33 -6.70
CA GLN A 73 12.63 7.80 -7.83
C GLN A 73 11.80 8.41 -8.97
N HIS A 74 10.52 8.06 -9.07
CA HIS A 74 9.56 8.60 -10.03
C HIS A 74 8.64 9.69 -9.45
N ASN A 75 8.98 10.25 -8.29
CA ASN A 75 8.17 11.23 -7.56
C ASN A 75 6.78 10.72 -7.15
N ILE A 76 6.60 9.40 -7.03
CA ILE A 76 5.42 8.80 -6.40
C ILE A 76 5.75 8.65 -4.91
N LEU A 77 5.27 9.59 -4.11
CA LEU A 77 5.60 9.71 -2.70
C LEU A 77 4.57 9.00 -1.82
N SER A 78 5.04 8.38 -0.74
CA SER A 78 4.16 7.80 0.27
C SER A 78 3.34 8.87 0.97
N LEU A 79 2.04 8.64 1.14
CA LEU A 79 1.17 9.44 2.00
C LEU A 79 1.36 9.09 3.48
N TRP A 80 1.46 7.80 3.78
CA TRP A 80 1.55 7.29 5.14
C TRP A 80 2.17 5.90 5.14
N SER A 81 3.10 5.65 6.05
CA SER A 81 3.73 4.34 6.26
C SER A 81 3.43 3.88 7.68
N VAL A 82 2.79 2.72 7.82
CA VAL A 82 2.25 2.25 9.09
C VAL A 82 2.31 0.73 9.20
N ASN A 83 2.57 0.24 10.41
CA ASN A 83 2.41 -1.14 10.79
C ASN A 83 1.13 -1.28 11.64
N HIS A 84 0.07 -1.84 11.05
CA HIS A 84 -1.21 -2.07 11.74
C HIS A 84 -1.15 -3.25 12.71
N GLY A 85 -0.15 -4.12 12.57
CA GLY A 85 0.04 -5.32 13.37
C GLY A 85 -0.12 -6.57 12.52
N PRO A 86 -1.30 -6.81 11.93
CA PRO A 86 -1.46 -7.85 10.92
C PRO A 86 -0.55 -7.65 9.72
N THR A 87 -0.40 -6.39 9.29
CA THR A 87 0.32 -6.02 8.07
C THR A 87 1.19 -4.77 8.29
N THR A 88 2.30 -4.71 7.55
CA THR A 88 3.16 -3.52 7.43
C THR A 88 2.98 -2.94 6.04
N LEU A 89 2.59 -1.67 5.93
CA LEU A 89 2.09 -1.11 4.68
C LEU A 89 2.43 0.36 4.45
N ILE A 90 2.29 0.78 3.20
CA ILE A 90 2.54 2.13 2.72
C ILE A 90 1.39 2.56 1.80
N TYR A 91 0.76 3.68 2.13
CA TYR A 91 -0.30 4.34 1.36
C TYR A 91 0.26 5.32 0.32
N TYR A 92 -0.43 5.39 -0.82
CA TYR A 92 -0.17 6.31 -1.94
C TYR A 92 -1.50 6.83 -2.49
N GLU A 93 -1.45 7.87 -3.34
CA GLU A 93 -2.60 8.42 -4.06
C GLU A 93 -2.34 8.33 -5.56
N ASP A 94 -3.28 7.78 -6.32
CA ASP A 94 -3.23 7.83 -7.78
C ASP A 94 -3.62 9.22 -8.32
N PRO A 95 -3.42 9.50 -9.62
CA PRO A 95 -3.73 10.81 -10.21
C PRO A 95 -5.17 11.31 -10.02
N ASP A 96 -6.14 10.43 -9.75
CA ASP A 96 -7.55 10.79 -9.55
C ASP A 96 -7.94 10.84 -8.07
N GLY A 97 -6.96 10.69 -7.15
CA GLY A 97 -7.22 10.72 -5.72
C GLY A 97 -7.62 9.38 -5.12
N ASN A 98 -7.49 8.25 -5.84
CA ASN A 98 -7.76 6.93 -5.26
C ASN A 98 -6.62 6.53 -4.33
N GLN A 99 -6.93 6.06 -3.12
CA GLN A 99 -5.90 5.56 -2.22
C GLN A 99 -5.47 4.16 -2.64
N LEU A 100 -4.16 3.95 -2.63
CA LEU A 100 -3.52 2.68 -2.92
C LEU A 100 -2.71 2.25 -1.71
N GLU A 101 -2.91 1.03 -1.29
CA GLU A 101 -2.17 0.39 -0.21
C GLU A 101 -1.21 -0.63 -0.81
N THR A 102 0.04 -0.63 -0.34
CA THR A 102 0.98 -1.71 -0.62
C THR A 102 1.45 -2.28 0.70
N GLN A 103 1.35 -3.60 0.86
CA GLN A 103 1.53 -4.23 2.17
C GLN A 103 2.37 -5.51 2.10
N VAL A 104 2.82 -5.94 3.27
CA VAL A 104 3.28 -7.32 3.53
C VAL A 104 2.55 -7.83 4.77
N ASP A 105 2.23 -9.12 4.79
CA ASP A 105 1.68 -9.79 5.97
C ASP A 105 2.78 -10.01 7.02
N ASN A 106 2.52 -9.60 8.27
CA ASN A 106 3.48 -9.77 9.37
C ASN A 106 3.42 -11.17 10.00
N PHE A 107 2.41 -11.96 9.65
CA PHE A 107 2.19 -13.32 10.13
C PHE A 107 2.28 -14.30 8.97
N ALA A 108 2.97 -15.42 9.18
CA ALA A 108 3.07 -16.49 8.18
C ALA A 108 1.75 -17.26 7.99
N ASN A 109 0.92 -17.31 9.04
CA ASN A 109 -0.40 -17.93 9.01
C ASN A 109 -1.48 -16.85 9.19
N PRO A 110 -2.48 -16.75 8.29
CA PRO A 110 -3.62 -15.86 8.45
C PRO A 110 -4.40 -16.04 9.76
N ASP A 111 -4.44 -17.25 10.33
CA ASP A 111 -5.11 -17.49 11.61
C ASP A 111 -4.42 -16.73 12.76
N ASP A 112 -3.09 -16.63 12.74
CA ASP A 112 -2.33 -15.89 13.76
C ASP A 112 -2.60 -14.39 13.67
N ALA A 113 -2.75 -13.86 12.45
CA ALA A 113 -3.16 -12.47 12.24
C ALA A 113 -4.56 -12.23 12.79
N THR A 114 -5.48 -13.17 12.63
CA THR A 114 -6.84 -13.08 13.19
C THR A 114 -6.81 -13.09 14.72
N VAL A 115 -6.04 -14.00 15.33
CA VAL A 115 -5.84 -14.03 16.79
C VAL A 115 -5.28 -12.69 17.29
N PHE A 116 -4.35 -12.09 16.56
CA PHE A 116 -3.83 -10.77 16.89
C PHE A 116 -4.92 -9.69 16.81
N MET A 117 -5.75 -9.69 15.77
CA MET A 117 -6.84 -8.73 15.60
C MET A 117 -7.92 -8.85 16.69
N GLU A 118 -8.13 -10.03 17.24
CA GLU A 118 -9.06 -10.27 18.36
C GLU A 118 -8.46 -9.90 19.73
N SER A 119 -7.16 -9.60 19.78
CA SER A 119 -6.46 -9.32 21.03
C SER A 119 -6.81 -7.96 21.62
N LYS A 120 -6.55 -7.81 22.93
CA LYS A 120 -6.62 -6.50 23.61
C LYS A 120 -5.66 -5.49 23.01
N GLU A 121 -4.50 -5.95 22.52
CA GLU A 121 -3.49 -5.07 21.94
C GLU A 121 -3.98 -4.40 20.65
N PHE A 122 -4.72 -5.13 19.81
CA PHE A 122 -5.33 -4.56 18.62
C PHE A 122 -6.53 -3.67 18.96
N MET A 123 -7.33 -4.05 19.95
CA MET A 123 -8.43 -3.22 20.45
C MET A 123 -7.96 -1.87 20.99
N GLU A 124 -6.83 -1.84 21.70
CA GLU A 124 -6.23 -0.60 22.24
C GLU A 124 -5.71 0.31 21.13
N ASN A 125 -5.14 -0.25 20.06
CA ASN A 125 -4.65 0.54 18.94
C ASN A 125 -4.90 -0.19 17.60
N PRO A 126 -6.05 -0.01 16.95
CA PRO A 126 -6.29 -0.58 15.62
C PRO A 126 -5.59 0.22 14.51
N ILE A 127 -5.15 1.44 14.80
CA ILE A 127 -4.52 2.35 13.84
C ILE A 127 -3.06 1.97 13.57
N GLY A 128 -2.37 1.35 14.52
CA GLY A 128 -1.00 0.88 14.34
C GLY A 128 0.08 1.89 14.71
N VAL A 129 1.29 1.64 14.23
CA VAL A 129 2.50 2.41 14.54
C VAL A 129 3.14 2.90 13.25
N ASP A 130 3.44 4.19 13.18
CA ASP A 130 4.15 4.74 12.03
C ASP A 130 5.57 4.18 11.98
N PHE A 131 6.08 3.92 10.77
CA PHE A 131 7.47 3.58 10.55
C PHE A 131 8.05 4.44 9.43
N ASP A 132 9.37 4.62 9.41
CA ASP A 132 10.06 5.25 8.29
C ASP A 132 10.62 4.16 7.36
N PRO A 133 10.15 4.09 6.09
CA PRO A 133 10.69 3.15 5.12
C PRO A 133 12.21 3.25 4.94
N GLU A 134 12.79 4.45 4.98
CA GLU A 134 14.24 4.63 4.82
C GLU A 134 15.00 4.09 6.04
N GLU A 135 14.47 4.25 7.26
CA GLU A 135 15.04 3.64 8.46
C GLU A 135 15.04 2.11 8.36
N PHE A 136 13.91 1.52 7.96
CA PHE A 136 13.77 0.08 7.81
C PHE A 136 14.73 -0.46 6.74
N ILE A 137 14.91 0.26 5.63
CA ILE A 137 15.87 -0.09 4.57
C ILE A 137 17.30 -0.13 5.12
N GLU A 138 17.71 0.86 5.92
CA GLU A 138 19.05 0.87 6.50
C GLU A 138 19.24 -0.24 7.54
N ARG A 139 18.22 -0.56 8.33
CA ARG A 139 18.24 -1.67 9.29
C ARG A 139 18.35 -3.03 8.61
N LEU A 140 17.60 -3.26 7.53
CA LEU A 140 17.73 -4.47 6.70
C LEU A 140 19.13 -4.59 6.09
N ARG A 141 19.71 -3.48 5.61
CA ARG A 141 21.08 -3.44 5.06
C ARG A 141 22.14 -3.79 6.10
N GLN A 142 21.89 -3.48 7.37
CA GLN A 142 22.74 -3.86 8.50
C GLN A 142 22.55 -5.34 8.93
N GLY A 143 21.65 -6.07 8.28
CA GLY A 143 21.39 -7.48 8.54
C GLY A 143 20.35 -7.75 9.62
N GLU A 144 19.55 -6.75 10.01
CA GLU A 144 18.41 -6.99 10.88
C GLU A 144 17.37 -7.86 10.17
N ASP A 145 16.78 -8.80 10.90
CA ASP A 145 15.78 -9.72 10.37
C ASP A 145 14.46 -9.00 10.12
N GLU A 146 13.89 -9.12 8.93
CA GLU A 146 12.62 -8.47 8.58
C GLU A 146 11.47 -8.88 9.51
N ARG A 147 11.50 -10.09 10.08
CA ARG A 147 10.50 -10.56 11.05
C ARG A 147 10.55 -9.79 12.36
N VAL A 148 11.68 -9.16 12.69
CA VAL A 148 11.78 -8.26 13.83
C VAL A 148 11.14 -6.92 13.49
N LEU A 149 11.38 -6.40 12.29
CA LEU A 149 10.81 -5.13 11.81
C LEU A 149 9.28 -5.21 11.61
N CYS A 150 8.77 -6.34 11.15
CA CYS A 150 7.34 -6.60 10.98
C CYS A 150 6.57 -6.71 12.31
N LYS A 151 7.25 -6.94 13.44
CA LYS A 151 6.57 -6.94 14.74
C LYS A 151 6.17 -5.52 15.11
N ARG A 152 4.87 -5.31 15.28
CA ARG A 152 4.35 -4.02 15.72
C ARG A 152 4.79 -3.72 17.15
N LEU A 153 5.28 -2.51 17.37
CA LEU A 153 5.60 -2.02 18.70
C LEU A 153 4.31 -1.73 19.49
N ALA A 154 4.28 -2.13 20.76
CA ALA A 154 3.18 -1.74 21.64
C ALA A 154 3.29 -0.25 21.95
N ILE A 155 2.30 0.54 21.50
CA ILE A 155 2.16 1.96 21.82
C ILE A 155 0.77 2.26 22.36
N ARG A 156 0.61 3.41 23.00
CA ARG A 156 -0.69 3.89 23.49
C ARG A 156 -1.72 4.06 22.36
N PRO A 157 -3.02 4.01 22.67
CA PRO A 157 -4.08 4.33 21.71
C PRO A 157 -3.81 5.65 20.99
N ARG A 158 -4.07 5.68 19.68
CA ARG A 158 -3.99 6.88 18.84
C ARG A 158 -5.13 6.92 17.84
N GLY A 159 -5.41 8.12 17.32
CA GLY A 159 -6.26 8.30 16.14
C GLY A 159 -5.45 8.33 14.84
N LEU A 160 -6.16 8.45 13.72
CA LEU A 160 -5.54 8.72 12.42
C LEU A 160 -4.70 10.02 12.47
N PRO A 161 -3.56 10.06 11.76
CA PRO A 161 -2.84 11.30 11.49
C PRO A 161 -3.75 12.39 10.92
N GLU A 162 -3.50 13.66 11.22
CA GLU A 162 -4.35 14.77 10.75
C GLU A 162 -4.44 14.84 9.22
N HIS A 163 -3.36 14.53 8.50
CA HIS A 163 -3.33 14.53 7.04
C HIS A 163 -4.06 13.35 6.40
N MET A 164 -4.50 12.38 7.21
CA MET A 164 -5.31 11.23 6.78
C MET A 164 -6.79 11.37 7.19
N ARG A 165 -7.19 12.52 7.77
CA ARG A 165 -8.57 12.79 8.21
C ARG A 165 -9.36 13.60 7.18
#